data_AF-A0A6M1MBX5-F1
#
_entry.id   AF-A0A6M1MBX5-F1
#
_cell.length_a   1.000
_cell.length_b   1.000
_cell.length_c   1.000
_cell.angle_alpha   90.00
_cell.angle_beta   90.00
_cell.angle_gamma   90.00
#
_symmetry.space_group_name_H-M   'P 1'
#
loop_
_entity.id
_entity.type
_entity.pdbx_description
1 polymer ?
#
loop_
_entity_poly.entity_id
_entity_poly.type
_entity_poly.pdbx_seq_one_letter_code
_entity_poly.pdbx_strand_id
1 'polypeptide(L)'
;MARAAGLHLIMATQRPSVDVITGTIKANFPTRISFQVTSKIDSRTILGEMGAEQLLGQGDMLFMAGGGRTTRVHGPFCSDDEVEQVVAHLKRQGRPSYLDAVTADDEVEEAAASPDTPVMDQGSFGDPAADLYDQAVAVVLRDKKASTSYIQRRLQIGYNRAASLMERMEREGIVGPANHAGKREILIEPAPQAGAEDS
;
A
#
# COMPACT_ATOMS: atom_id res chain seq x y z
N MET A 1 11.32 0.00 -18.65
CA MET A 1 11.88 1.34 -18.43
C MET A 1 12.88 1.40 -17.27
N ALA A 2 12.64 0.74 -16.12
CA ALA A 2 13.57 0.73 -14.96
C ALA A 2 15.04 0.36 -15.26
N ARG A 3 15.29 -0.65 -16.10
CA ARG A 3 16.66 -1.08 -16.45
C ARG A 3 17.51 0.04 -17.05
N ALA A 4 16.95 0.87 -17.93
CA ALA A 4 17.68 1.97 -18.54
C ALA A 4 17.91 3.13 -17.56
N ALA A 5 17.05 3.26 -16.55
CA ALA A 5 17.18 4.23 -15.47
C ALA A 5 18.13 3.78 -14.35
N GLY A 6 18.74 2.59 -14.45
CA GLY A 6 19.62 2.04 -13.41
C GLY A 6 18.89 1.54 -12.16
N LEU A 7 17.57 1.30 -12.26
CA LEU A 7 16.76 0.76 -11.17
C LEU A 7 16.66 -0.76 -11.30
N HIS A 8 17.08 -1.47 -10.26
CA HIS A 8 17.11 -2.93 -10.20
C HIS A 8 16.28 -3.42 -9.01
N LEU A 9 15.53 -4.51 -9.21
CA LEU A 9 14.72 -5.11 -8.16
C LEU A 9 15.19 -6.55 -7.89
N ILE A 10 15.30 -6.87 -6.60
CA ILE A 10 15.50 -8.23 -6.10
C ILE A 10 14.26 -8.59 -5.31
N MET A 11 13.59 -9.68 -5.70
CA MET A 11 12.42 -10.21 -5.00
C MET A 11 12.76 -11.59 -4.48
N ALA A 12 12.48 -11.83 -3.21
CA ALA A 12 12.70 -13.11 -2.55
C ALA A 12 11.42 -13.55 -1.82
N THR A 13 11.14 -14.85 -1.85
CA THR A 13 10.00 -15.44 -1.13
C THR A 13 10.34 -16.86 -0.71
N GLN A 14 9.78 -17.30 0.43
CA GLN A 14 9.78 -18.70 0.86
C GLN A 14 8.48 -19.42 0.51
N ARG A 15 7.52 -18.72 -0.11
CA ARG A 15 6.22 -19.26 -0.53
C ARG A 15 6.10 -19.17 -2.06
N PRO A 16 6.68 -20.13 -2.81
CA PRO A 16 6.67 -20.11 -4.27
C PRO A 16 5.36 -20.62 -4.87
N SER A 17 4.23 -20.04 -4.47
CA SER A 17 2.90 -20.37 -5.04
C SER A 17 2.58 -19.51 -6.26
N VAL A 18 1.57 -19.94 -7.04
CA VAL A 18 1.09 -19.20 -8.22
C VAL A 18 0.51 -17.82 -7.84
N ASP A 19 -0.06 -17.71 -6.65
CA ASP A 19 -0.62 -16.46 -6.14
C ASP A 19 0.45 -15.43 -5.78
N VAL A 20 1.66 -15.90 -5.43
CA VAL A 20 2.82 -15.03 -5.12
C VAL A 20 3.63 -14.76 -6.38
N ILE A 21 3.96 -15.82 -7.13
CA ILE A 21 4.73 -15.75 -8.38
C ILE A 21 3.75 -15.74 -9.56
N THR A 22 3.01 -14.64 -9.65
CA THR A 22 1.96 -14.47 -10.66
C THR A 22 2.51 -14.41 -12.09
N GLY A 23 1.61 -14.47 -13.08
CA GLY A 23 1.99 -14.31 -14.49
C GLY A 23 2.73 -13.02 -14.78
N THR A 24 2.31 -11.90 -14.18
CA THR A 24 2.94 -10.58 -14.35
C THR A 24 4.36 -10.56 -13.81
N ILE A 25 4.61 -11.18 -12.65
CA ILE A 25 5.96 -11.33 -12.10
C ILE A 25 6.81 -12.19 -13.06
N LYS A 26 6.31 -13.35 -13.49
CA LYS A 26 7.05 -14.21 -14.42
C LYS A 26 7.39 -13.51 -15.73
N ALA A 27 6.49 -12.68 -16.27
CA ALA A 27 6.71 -11.96 -17.52
C ALA A 27 7.79 -10.86 -17.41
N ASN A 28 7.95 -10.22 -16.24
CA ASN A 28 8.85 -9.09 -16.07
C ASN A 28 10.20 -9.44 -15.39
N PHE A 29 10.29 -10.60 -14.76
CA PHE A 29 11.51 -11.08 -14.08
C PHE A 29 12.05 -12.34 -14.77
N PRO A 30 12.82 -12.19 -15.87
CA PRO A 30 13.30 -13.33 -16.66
C PRO A 30 14.53 -14.02 -16.04
N THR A 31 15.22 -13.35 -15.11
CA THR A 31 16.34 -13.93 -14.34
C THR A 31 15.82 -14.44 -13.01
N ARG A 32 16.08 -15.72 -12.70
CA ARG A 32 15.50 -16.38 -11.52
C ARG A 32 16.55 -17.24 -10.83
N ILE A 33 16.42 -17.32 -9.51
CA ILE A 33 17.19 -18.21 -8.65
C ILE A 33 16.18 -19.02 -7.84
N SER A 34 16.37 -20.34 -7.78
CA SER A 34 15.67 -21.20 -6.85
C SER A 34 16.68 -21.92 -5.98
N PHE A 35 16.53 -21.79 -4.66
CA PHE A 35 17.12 -22.73 -3.72
C PHE A 35 16.27 -24.00 -3.65
N GLN A 36 16.65 -24.92 -2.77
CA GLN A 36 15.87 -26.13 -2.51
C GLN A 36 14.41 -25.79 -2.19
N VAL A 37 13.50 -26.44 -2.90
CA VAL A 37 12.06 -26.41 -2.64
C VAL A 37 11.55 -27.81 -2.33
N THR A 38 10.34 -27.92 -1.77
CA THR A 38 9.81 -29.20 -1.34
C THR A 38 9.19 -30.01 -2.47
N SER A 39 8.71 -29.36 -3.53
CA SER A 39 7.97 -30.04 -4.60
C SER A 39 8.37 -29.62 -6.02
N LYS A 40 8.13 -30.54 -6.96
CA LYS A 40 8.25 -30.30 -8.41
C LYS A 40 7.34 -29.15 -8.89
N ILE A 41 6.20 -28.94 -8.22
CA ILE A 41 5.24 -27.89 -8.54
C ILE A 41 5.85 -26.52 -8.20
N ASP A 42 6.50 -26.41 -7.04
CA ASP A 42 7.18 -25.18 -6.61
C ASP A 42 8.36 -24.85 -7.53
N SER A 43 9.17 -25.86 -7.89
CA SER A 43 10.27 -25.70 -8.85
C SER A 43 9.75 -25.13 -10.17
N ARG A 44 8.66 -25.70 -10.71
CA ARG A 44 8.04 -25.21 -11.94
C ARG A 44 7.45 -23.81 -11.78
N THR A 45 6.93 -23.48 -10.61
CA THR A 45 6.36 -22.15 -10.36
C THR A 45 7.43 -21.06 -10.41
N ILE A 46 8.62 -21.34 -9.87
CA ILE A 46 9.76 -20.42 -9.91
C ILE A 46 10.44 -20.44 -11.28
N LEU A 47 10.89 -21.60 -11.76
CA LEU A 47 11.81 -21.73 -12.89
C LEU A 47 11.10 -22.04 -14.22
N GLY A 48 9.86 -22.50 -14.20
CA GLY A 48 9.18 -23.08 -15.37
C GLY A 48 9.55 -24.54 -15.64
N GLU A 49 10.55 -25.08 -14.94
CA GLU A 49 10.99 -26.48 -15.04
C GLU A 49 11.21 -27.13 -13.66
N MET A 50 11.32 -28.46 -13.65
CA MET A 50 11.62 -29.24 -12.45
C MET A 50 13.14 -29.28 -12.20
N GLY A 51 13.55 -29.53 -10.97
CA GLY A 51 14.96 -29.73 -10.61
C GLY A 51 15.34 -29.10 -9.27
N ALA A 52 14.66 -28.01 -8.86
CA ALA A 52 14.97 -27.34 -7.60
C ALA A 52 14.59 -28.20 -6.37
N GLU A 53 13.66 -29.15 -6.53
CA GLU A 53 13.31 -30.11 -5.47
C GLU A 53 14.41 -31.15 -5.18
N GLN A 54 15.43 -31.22 -6.05
CA GLN A 54 16.54 -32.17 -5.94
C GLN A 54 17.82 -31.50 -5.40
N LEU A 55 17.76 -30.21 -5.10
CA LEU A 55 18.87 -29.49 -4.49
C LEU A 55 19.11 -29.98 -3.07
N LEU A 56 20.33 -29.79 -2.59
CA LEU A 56 20.80 -30.33 -1.31
C LEU A 56 20.52 -29.40 -0.11
N GLY A 57 20.00 -28.20 -0.36
CA GLY A 57 19.88 -27.15 0.65
C GLY A 57 21.20 -26.42 0.88
N GLN A 58 21.32 -25.68 1.99
CA GLN A 58 22.56 -25.02 2.43
C GLN A 58 23.31 -24.22 1.35
N GLY A 59 22.57 -23.45 0.55
CA GLY A 59 23.15 -22.61 -0.51
C GLY A 59 23.20 -23.24 -1.90
N ASP A 60 22.88 -24.53 -2.05
CA ASP A 60 22.72 -25.15 -3.36
C ASP A 60 21.51 -24.57 -4.10
N MET A 61 21.72 -24.10 -5.33
CA MET A 61 20.72 -23.35 -6.10
C MET A 61 20.77 -23.64 -7.59
N LEU A 62 19.63 -23.42 -8.27
CA LEU A 62 19.54 -23.31 -9.72
C LEU A 62 19.41 -21.84 -10.11
N PHE A 63 20.29 -21.41 -11.01
CA PHE A 63 20.27 -20.09 -11.62
C PHE A 63 19.78 -20.17 -13.07
N MET A 64 18.84 -19.30 -13.43
CA MET A 64 18.31 -19.16 -14.78
C MET A 64 18.48 -17.71 -15.23
N ALA A 65 19.27 -17.49 -16.28
CA ALA A 65 19.40 -16.18 -16.91
C ALA A 65 18.43 -16.06 -18.09
N GLY A 66 17.58 -15.03 -18.10
CA GLY A 66 16.80 -14.67 -19.29
C GLY A 66 15.81 -15.73 -19.78
N GLY A 67 15.30 -16.61 -18.91
CA GLY A 67 14.46 -17.75 -19.32
C GLY A 67 15.20 -18.85 -20.09
N GLY A 68 16.54 -18.84 -20.09
CA GLY A 68 17.39 -19.87 -20.69
C GLY A 68 17.51 -21.14 -19.84
N ARG A 69 18.51 -21.96 -20.13
CA ARG A 69 18.78 -23.20 -19.36
C ARG A 69 19.19 -22.88 -17.92
N THR A 70 18.72 -23.68 -16.96
CA THR A 70 19.21 -23.62 -15.59
C THR A 70 20.65 -24.11 -15.48
N THR A 71 21.40 -23.45 -14.60
CA THR A 71 22.75 -23.85 -14.20
C THR A 71 22.76 -24.05 -12.70
N ARG A 72 23.30 -25.18 -12.23
CA ARG A 72 23.45 -25.44 -10.80
C ARG A 72 24.66 -24.68 -10.26
N VAL A 73 24.48 -24.00 -9.14
CA VAL A 73 25.49 -23.17 -8.48
C VAL A 73 25.46 -23.44 -6.99
N HIS A 74 26.62 -23.44 -6.35
CA HIS A 74 26.73 -23.47 -4.90
C HIS A 74 26.92 -22.03 -4.40
N GLY A 75 25.93 -21.52 -3.70
CA GLY A 75 25.95 -20.19 -3.11
C GLY A 75 27.04 -20.09 -2.04
N PRO A 76 27.82 -19.00 -2.01
CA PRO A 76 28.77 -18.78 -0.93
C PRO A 76 28.02 -18.63 0.40
N PHE A 77 28.59 -19.22 1.45
CA PHE A 77 28.14 -18.97 2.81
C PHE A 77 28.71 -17.65 3.30
N CYS A 78 27.87 -16.84 3.94
CA CYS A 78 28.27 -15.64 4.66
C CYS A 78 27.56 -15.69 6.01
N SER A 79 28.32 -15.59 7.10
CA SER A 79 27.76 -15.61 8.46
C SER A 79 27.19 -14.24 8.83
N ASP A 80 26.30 -14.21 9.82
CA ASP A 80 25.76 -12.97 10.36
C ASP A 80 26.89 -12.07 10.92
N ASP A 81 27.91 -12.66 11.55
CA ASP A 81 29.08 -11.93 12.05
C ASP A 81 29.85 -11.21 10.92
N GLU A 82 30.00 -11.84 9.75
CA GLU A 82 30.65 -11.21 8.58
C GLU A 82 29.81 -10.04 8.06
N VAL A 83 28.49 -10.19 8.01
CA VAL A 83 27.56 -9.11 7.64
C VAL A 83 27.68 -7.94 8.63
N GLU A 84 27.68 -8.21 9.93
CA GLU A 84 27.82 -7.19 10.97
C GLU A 84 29.15 -6.44 10.87
N GLN A 85 30.25 -7.13 10.59
CA GLN A 85 31.56 -6.51 10.39
C GLN A 85 31.57 -5.54 9.21
N VAL A 86 30.96 -5.94 8.08
CA VAL A 86 30.81 -5.08 6.89
C VAL A 86 29.94 -3.86 7.20
N VAL A 87 28.81 -4.06 7.86
CA VAL A 87 27.91 -2.96 8.28
C VAL A 87 28.63 -1.99 9.21
N ALA A 88 29.39 -2.49 10.20
CA ALA A 88 30.16 -1.66 11.12
C ALA A 88 31.25 -0.86 10.39
N HIS A 89 31.90 -1.46 9.40
CA HIS A 89 32.86 -0.77 8.55
C HIS A 89 32.22 0.38 7.77
N LEU A 90 31.07 0.14 7.13
CA LEU A 90 30.34 1.15 6.36
C LEU A 90 29.84 2.31 7.23
N LYS A 91 29.30 2.02 8.42
CA LYS A 91 28.82 3.03 9.37
C LYS A 91 29.93 4.00 9.85
N ARG A 92 31.20 3.58 9.82
CA ARG A 92 32.33 4.46 10.15
C ARG A 92 32.67 5.45 9.03
N GLN A 93 32.30 5.15 7.79
CA GLN A 93 32.61 5.99 6.64
C GLN A 93 31.62 7.14 6.46
N GLY A 94 30.37 6.98 6.92
CA GLY A 94 29.36 8.03 6.77
C GLY A 94 28.01 7.69 7.39
N ARG A 95 27.14 8.71 7.47
CA ARG A 95 25.75 8.56 7.88
C ARG A 95 24.84 8.45 6.66
N PRO A 96 23.77 7.65 6.72
CA PRO A 96 22.80 7.54 5.63
C PRO A 96 22.06 8.88 5.43
N SER A 97 21.80 9.22 4.16
CA SER A 97 20.95 10.33 3.77
C SER A 97 19.60 9.76 3.33
N TYR A 98 18.63 9.75 4.24
CA TYR A 98 17.28 9.24 3.96
C TYR A 98 16.44 10.28 3.21
N LEU A 99 15.55 9.80 2.36
CA LEU A 99 14.55 10.61 1.65
C LEU A 99 13.17 10.22 2.18
N ASP A 100 12.59 11.07 3.03
CA ASP A 100 11.31 10.78 3.70
C ASP A 100 10.15 10.53 2.72
N ALA A 101 10.24 11.12 1.52
CA ALA A 101 9.26 10.95 0.45
C ALA A 101 9.12 9.48 -0.03
N VAL A 102 10.13 8.63 0.14
CA VAL A 102 10.06 7.22 -0.32
C VAL A 102 9.06 6.39 0.49
N THR A 103 8.84 6.77 1.75
CA THR A 103 7.92 6.09 2.67
C THR A 103 6.73 6.97 3.05
N ALA A 104 6.62 8.17 2.47
CA ALA A 104 5.42 8.97 2.60
C ALA A 104 4.27 8.23 1.90
N ASP A 105 3.11 8.19 2.52
CA ASP A 105 1.92 7.63 1.88
C ASP A 105 1.54 8.55 0.70
N ASP A 106 1.84 8.12 -0.52
CA ASP A 106 1.36 8.78 -1.74
C ASP A 106 -0.16 8.56 -1.83
N GLU A 107 -0.97 9.52 -1.38
CA GLU A 107 -2.43 9.54 -1.53
C GLU A 107 -2.90 9.72 -3.00
N VAL A 108 -2.07 9.44 -4.00
CA VAL A 108 -2.34 9.80 -5.39
C VAL A 108 -1.84 8.72 -6.36
N GLU A 109 -2.73 7.82 -6.81
CA GLU A 109 -2.79 7.25 -8.18
C GLU A 109 -3.76 6.05 -8.28
N GLU A 110 -5.06 6.28 -8.06
CA GLU A 110 -6.12 5.35 -8.55
C GLU A 110 -7.29 6.13 -9.18
N ALA A 111 -6.97 7.13 -10.01
CA ALA A 111 -7.96 7.88 -10.79
C ALA A 111 -7.57 7.98 -12.27
N ALA A 112 -7.08 6.89 -12.87
CA ALA A 112 -6.79 6.87 -14.30
C ALA A 112 -6.90 5.47 -14.93
N ALA A 113 -8.01 4.76 -14.71
CA ALA A 113 -8.38 3.65 -15.59
C ALA A 113 -9.87 3.32 -15.47
N SER A 114 -10.73 4.06 -16.20
CA SER A 114 -12.02 3.58 -16.74
C SER A 114 -12.65 4.66 -17.63
N PRO A 115 -12.54 4.58 -18.97
CA PRO A 115 -13.55 5.15 -19.85
C PRO A 115 -14.63 4.10 -20.05
N ASP A 116 -15.77 4.27 -19.37
CA ASP A 116 -17.11 3.92 -19.86
C ASP A 116 -18.12 4.01 -18.71
N THR A 117 -18.77 5.16 -18.61
CA THR A 117 -20.13 5.23 -18.07
C THR A 117 -21.06 4.39 -18.94
N PRO A 118 -22.05 3.71 -18.34
CA PRO A 118 -23.36 4.37 -18.32
C PRO A 118 -23.99 4.38 -16.92
N VAL A 119 -24.57 5.55 -16.66
CA VAL A 119 -25.57 5.83 -15.65
C VAL A 119 -26.71 4.81 -15.74
N MET A 120 -27.01 4.12 -14.63
CA MET A 120 -28.33 3.55 -14.40
C MET A 120 -28.77 3.76 -12.94
N ASP A 121 -29.85 4.51 -12.85
CA ASP A 121 -30.71 4.75 -11.69
C ASP A 121 -31.53 3.50 -11.35
N GLN A 122 -31.58 3.13 -10.06
CA GLN A 122 -32.80 2.81 -9.30
C GLN A 122 -32.48 2.06 -8.01
N GLY A 123 -33.07 2.50 -6.89
CA GLY A 123 -33.23 1.62 -5.72
C GLY A 123 -33.40 2.23 -4.33
N SER A 124 -34.31 3.20 -4.17
CA SER A 124 -35.20 3.42 -3.00
C SER A 124 -34.65 3.27 -1.56
N PHE A 125 -34.71 4.38 -0.79
CA PHE A 125 -35.46 4.56 0.48
C PHE A 125 -34.74 5.56 1.42
N GLY A 126 -35.26 6.80 1.51
CA GLY A 126 -34.98 7.74 2.60
C GLY A 126 -34.49 9.14 2.17
N ASP A 127 -35.42 10.10 2.18
CA ASP A 127 -35.25 11.58 2.18
C ASP A 127 -34.19 12.24 1.24
N PRO A 128 -34.59 12.79 0.07
CA PRO A 128 -33.66 13.17 -1.00
C PRO A 128 -33.22 14.65 -1.01
N ALA A 129 -32.85 15.26 0.13
CA ALA A 129 -32.29 16.64 0.09
C ALA A 129 -31.52 17.14 1.32
N ALA A 130 -31.10 16.31 2.28
CA ALA A 130 -30.00 16.75 3.14
C ALA A 130 -28.73 16.70 2.28
N ASP A 131 -28.23 17.88 1.86
CA ASP A 131 -26.97 17.98 1.12
C ASP A 131 -25.93 17.13 1.85
N LEU A 132 -25.12 16.37 1.10
CA LEU A 132 -24.09 15.50 1.68
C LEU A 132 -23.16 16.28 2.61
N TYR A 133 -23.08 17.60 2.41
CA TYR A 133 -22.46 18.53 3.33
C TYR A 133 -23.11 18.60 4.71
N ASP A 134 -24.42 18.80 4.81
CA ASP A 134 -25.12 18.89 6.09
C ASP A 134 -25.01 17.58 6.89
N GLN A 135 -25.06 16.45 6.17
CA GLN A 135 -24.83 15.13 6.77
C GLN A 135 -23.40 14.99 7.31
N ALA A 136 -22.41 15.49 6.57
CA ALA A 136 -21.02 15.47 7.01
C ALA A 136 -20.80 16.37 8.23
N VAL A 137 -21.39 17.58 8.26
CA VAL A 137 -21.31 18.51 9.40
C VAL A 137 -21.93 17.86 10.64
N ALA A 138 -23.12 17.25 10.51
CA ALA A 138 -23.78 16.56 11.61
C ALA A 138 -22.93 15.40 12.17
N VAL A 139 -22.27 14.64 11.30
CA VAL A 139 -21.35 13.57 11.71
C VAL A 139 -20.14 14.11 12.48
N VAL A 140 -19.49 15.18 11.97
CA VAL A 140 -18.35 15.81 12.63
C VAL A 140 -18.73 16.32 14.02
N LEU A 141 -19.87 17.01 14.11
CA LEU A 141 -20.37 17.59 15.36
C LEU A 141 -20.77 16.55 16.39
N ARG A 142 -21.47 15.49 15.97
CA ARG A 142 -21.93 14.42 16.86
C ARG A 142 -20.77 13.57 17.36
N ASP A 143 -19.89 13.15 16.45
CA ASP A 143 -18.87 12.14 16.76
C ASP A 143 -17.55 12.78 17.23
N LYS A 144 -17.46 14.12 17.21
CA LYS A 144 -16.28 14.93 17.57
C LYS A 144 -14.99 14.48 16.88
N LYS A 145 -15.14 14.03 15.63
CA LYS A 145 -14.05 13.52 14.78
C LYS A 145 -14.11 14.20 13.41
N ALA A 146 -13.12 15.04 13.14
CA ALA A 146 -12.99 15.78 11.90
C ALA A 146 -11.75 15.31 11.13
N SER A 147 -11.88 14.22 10.36
CA SER A 147 -10.86 13.80 9.40
C SER A 147 -11.50 13.29 8.12
N THR A 148 -10.81 13.47 7.00
CA THR A 148 -11.28 13.06 5.67
C THR A 148 -11.63 11.58 5.64
N SER A 149 -10.75 10.71 6.15
CA SER A 149 -10.97 9.25 6.21
C SER A 149 -12.11 8.85 7.16
N TYR A 150 -12.44 9.67 8.16
CA TYR A 150 -13.59 9.41 9.03
C TYR A 150 -14.90 9.65 8.28
N ILE A 151 -15.01 10.80 7.60
CA ILE A 151 -16.18 11.17 6.80
C ILE A 151 -16.37 10.23 5.61
N GLN A 152 -15.28 9.87 4.94
CA GLN A 152 -15.27 8.87 3.87
C GLN A 152 -15.96 7.56 4.29
N ARG A 153 -15.56 7.00 5.44
CA ARG A 153 -16.14 5.74 5.96
C ARG A 153 -17.56 5.92 6.44
N ARG A 154 -17.87 7.03 7.11
CA ARG A 154 -19.19 7.23 7.74
C ARG A 154 -20.30 7.52 6.74
N LEU A 155 -19.97 8.19 5.63
CA LEU A 155 -20.90 8.54 4.55
C LEU A 155 -20.74 7.64 3.32
N GLN A 156 -19.82 6.68 3.33
CA GLN A 156 -19.55 5.76 2.21
C GLN A 156 -19.30 6.50 0.88
N ILE A 157 -18.62 7.63 0.94
CA ILE A 157 -18.26 8.45 -0.23
C ILE A 157 -16.78 8.27 -0.59
N GLY A 158 -16.40 8.62 -1.82
CA GLY A 158 -14.99 8.63 -2.24
C GLY A 158 -14.16 9.69 -1.51
N TYR A 159 -12.84 9.47 -1.43
CA TYR A 159 -11.90 10.34 -0.69
C TYR A 159 -11.97 11.81 -1.14
N ASN A 160 -11.90 12.08 -2.46
CA ASN A 160 -11.96 13.45 -3.00
C ASN A 160 -13.24 14.19 -2.60
N ARG A 161 -14.37 13.47 -2.53
CA ARG A 161 -15.64 14.04 -2.09
C ARG A 161 -15.59 14.36 -0.60
N ALA A 162 -15.06 13.45 0.23
CA ALA A 162 -14.86 13.71 1.66
C ALA A 162 -13.89 14.88 1.91
N ALA A 163 -12.80 14.98 1.14
CA ALA A 163 -11.81 16.04 1.24
C ALA A 163 -12.44 17.40 0.89
N SER A 164 -13.19 17.46 -0.21
CA SER A 164 -13.93 18.66 -0.63
C SER A 164 -14.92 19.13 0.45
N LEU A 165 -15.59 18.19 1.14
CA LEU A 165 -16.48 18.51 2.26
C LEU A 165 -15.69 19.05 3.46
N MET A 166 -14.54 18.46 3.79
CA MET A 166 -13.68 18.95 4.89
C MET A 166 -13.09 20.34 4.59
N GLU A 167 -12.67 20.61 3.35
CA GLU A 167 -12.20 21.93 2.92
C GLU A 167 -13.31 22.98 2.95
N ARG A 168 -14.52 22.60 2.56
CA ARG A 168 -15.69 23.49 2.69
C ARG A 168 -15.98 23.78 4.16
N MET A 169 -15.93 22.79 5.05
CA MET A 169 -16.07 23.00 6.50
C MET A 169 -14.99 23.90 7.08
N GLU A 170 -13.76 23.84 6.57
CA GLU A 170 -12.68 24.74 7.00
C GLU A 170 -12.92 26.17 6.53
N ARG A 171 -13.32 26.35 5.27
CA ARG A 171 -13.67 27.67 4.72
C ARG A 171 -14.85 28.31 5.46
N GLU A 172 -15.79 27.50 5.90
CA GLU A 172 -16.97 27.94 6.67
C GLU A 172 -16.70 28.03 8.19
N GLY A 173 -15.47 27.75 8.65
CA GLY A 173 -15.07 27.90 10.05
C GLY A 173 -15.64 26.85 11.01
N ILE A 174 -16.11 25.71 10.49
CA ILE A 174 -16.61 24.57 11.27
C ILE A 174 -15.44 23.75 11.84
N VAL A 175 -14.37 23.61 11.05
CA VAL A 175 -13.14 22.90 11.43
C VAL A 175 -11.91 23.76 11.15
N GLY A 176 -10.84 23.57 11.91
CA GLY A 176 -9.55 24.22 11.72
C GLY A 176 -8.69 23.56 10.64
N PRO A 177 -7.46 24.05 10.44
CA PRO A 177 -6.53 23.49 9.46
C PRO A 177 -6.17 22.04 9.82
N ALA A 178 -5.80 21.27 8.80
CA ALA A 178 -5.32 19.90 8.98
C ALA A 178 -3.98 19.89 9.72
N ASN A 179 -3.87 19.03 10.74
CA ASN A 179 -2.59 18.71 11.36
C ASN A 179 -1.81 17.65 10.55
N HIS A 180 -0.60 17.33 11.01
CA HIS A 180 0.29 16.33 10.39
C HIS A 180 -0.32 14.91 10.26
N ALA A 181 -1.47 14.63 10.88
CA ALA A 181 -2.19 13.36 10.81
C ALA A 181 -3.55 13.48 10.09
N GLY A 182 -3.79 14.58 9.36
CA GLY A 182 -5.03 14.82 8.62
C GLY A 182 -6.27 15.04 9.50
N LYS A 183 -6.10 15.20 10.82
CA LYS A 183 -7.17 15.55 11.75
C LYS A 183 -7.28 17.06 11.84
N ARG A 184 -8.51 17.55 11.96
CA ARG A 184 -8.84 18.96 12.11
C ARG A 184 -9.46 19.20 13.48
N GLU A 185 -9.15 20.35 14.07
CA GLU A 185 -9.84 20.82 15.27
C GLU A 185 -11.27 21.22 14.91
N ILE A 186 -12.25 20.98 15.78
CA ILE A 186 -13.64 21.40 15.53
C ILE A 186 -13.83 22.74 16.24
N LEU A 187 -14.12 23.78 15.47
CA LEU A 187 -14.16 25.17 15.95
C LEU A 187 -15.54 25.60 16.45
N ILE A 188 -16.58 24.81 16.13
CA ILE A 188 -17.94 25.06 16.59
C ILE A 188 -18.31 24.14 17.76
N GLU A 189 -18.73 24.74 18.86
CA GLU A 189 -19.41 24.04 19.93
C GLU A 189 -20.89 23.87 19.55
N PRO A 190 -21.50 22.68 19.74
CA PRO A 190 -22.93 22.53 19.54
C PRO A 190 -23.64 23.52 20.49
N ALA A 191 -24.58 24.29 19.95
CA ALA A 191 -25.40 25.18 20.77
C ALA A 191 -25.97 24.40 21.97
N PRO A 192 -25.92 24.95 23.21
CA PRO A 192 -26.54 24.30 24.35
C PRO A 192 -28.01 24.05 24.00
N GLN A 193 -28.44 22.80 24.12
CA GLN A 193 -29.86 22.45 24.01
C GLN A 193 -30.60 23.23 25.09
N ALA A 194 -31.31 24.28 24.68
CA ALA A 194 -32.20 25.01 25.55
C ALA A 194 -33.36 24.10 25.97
N GLY A 195 -33.53 23.91 27.27
CA GLY A 195 -34.81 23.64 27.90
C GLY A 195 -35.29 22.19 27.92
N ALA A 196 -34.99 21.50 29.03
CA ALA A 196 -35.98 20.65 29.69
C ALA A 196 -36.00 21.03 31.17
N GLU A 197 -36.46 22.26 31.43
CA GLU A 197 -37.08 22.61 32.71
C GLU A 197 -38.58 22.31 32.56
N ASP A 198 -39.06 21.32 33.32
CA ASP A 198 -40.38 21.28 33.95
C ASP A 198 -40.25 20.14 34.98
N SER A 199 -40.14 20.47 36.27
CA SER A 199 -41.25 20.69 37.21
C SER A 199 -42.22 19.52 37.28
#